data_AF-A0AAC9UIC6-F1
#
_entry.id   AF-A0AAC9UIC6-F1
#
_cell.length_a   1.000
_cell.length_b   1.000
_cell.length_c   1.000
_cell.angle_alpha   90.00
_cell.angle_beta   90.00
_cell.angle_gamma   90.00
#
_symmetry.space_group_name_H-M   'P 1'
#
loop_
_entity.id
_entity.type
_entity.pdbx_description
1 polymer ?
#
loop_
_entity_poly.entity_id
_entity_poly.type
_entity_poly.pdbx_seq_one_letter_code
_entity_poly.pdbx_strand_id
1 'polypeptide(L)'
;MAFSIKLNTARYTAQLAFSDRVTNQSMFSLLAKMDPQGELIDNCDGNIKAAFATLVADKLFAIHHVHEVNSHAHTARRFNTIYRHFPLVFTEGMHDWGIKIIAITDSPTFEFVAQEEIA
;
A
#
# COMPACT_ATOMS: atom_id res chain seq x y z
N MET A 1 1.19 4.71 -17.40
CA MET A 1 1.56 3.27 -17.43
C MET A 1 1.25 2.66 -16.08
N ALA A 2 0.54 1.54 -16.06
CA ALA A 2 0.32 0.77 -14.86
C ALA A 2 1.65 0.22 -14.33
N PHE A 3 1.77 0.04 -13.00
CA PHE A 3 2.95 -0.52 -12.38
C PHE A 3 2.60 -1.27 -11.09
N SER A 4 3.48 -2.16 -10.66
CA SER A 4 3.40 -2.82 -9.36
C SER A 4 4.69 -2.59 -8.58
N ILE A 5 4.57 -2.55 -7.26
CA ILE A 5 5.69 -2.34 -6.36
C ILE A 5 5.52 -3.23 -5.11
N LYS A 6 6.64 -3.75 -4.62
CA LYS A 6 6.73 -4.42 -3.33
C LYS A 6 7.54 -3.55 -2.39
N LEU A 7 6.92 -3.12 -1.30
CA LEU A 7 7.51 -2.31 -0.26
C LEU A 7 7.81 -3.21 0.94
N ASN A 8 9.06 -3.20 1.40
CA ASN A 8 9.48 -3.90 2.60
C ASN A 8 9.87 -2.83 3.63
N THR A 9 9.12 -2.74 4.71
CA THR A 9 9.40 -1.83 5.82
C THR A 9 9.67 -2.62 7.09
N ALA A 10 10.12 -1.93 8.13
CA ALA A 10 10.30 -2.52 9.45
C ALA A 10 8.97 -3.00 10.08
N ARG A 11 7.82 -2.47 9.65
CA ARG A 11 6.49 -2.74 10.26
C ARG A 11 5.60 -3.64 9.41
N TYR A 12 5.77 -3.61 8.09
CA TYR A 12 4.97 -4.39 7.17
C TYR A 12 5.68 -4.64 5.84
N THR A 13 5.21 -5.65 5.13
CA THR A 13 5.46 -5.84 3.71
C THR A 13 4.16 -5.62 2.94
N ALA A 14 4.19 -4.78 1.90
CA ALA A 14 3.03 -4.51 1.06
C ALA A 14 3.38 -4.69 -0.40
N GLN A 15 2.54 -5.41 -1.13
CA GLN A 15 2.59 -5.51 -2.59
C GLN A 15 1.33 -4.86 -3.16
N LEU A 16 1.54 -3.83 -3.97
CA LEU A 16 0.47 -3.01 -4.56
C LEU A 16 0.63 -2.95 -6.08
N ALA A 17 -0.49 -2.86 -6.78
CA ALA A 17 -0.54 -2.50 -8.20
C ALA A 17 -1.32 -1.20 -8.38
N PHE A 18 -0.87 -0.38 -9.32
CA PHE A 18 -1.45 0.91 -9.67
C PHE A 18 -1.84 0.88 -11.14
N SER A 19 -3.08 1.29 -11.44
CA SER A 19 -3.55 1.37 -12.82
C SER A 19 -2.94 2.56 -13.56
N ASP A 20 -3.07 2.56 -14.88
CA ASP A 20 -2.64 3.64 -15.75
C ASP A 20 -3.40 4.96 -15.53
N ARG A 21 -4.56 4.91 -14.86
CA ARG A 21 -5.35 6.07 -14.43
C ARG A 21 -4.66 6.87 -13.32
N VAL A 22 -3.79 6.24 -12.53
CA VAL A 22 -3.00 6.94 -11.51
C VAL A 22 -1.80 7.57 -12.21
N THR A 23 -1.93 8.85 -12.54
CA THR A 23 -0.88 9.62 -13.23
C THR A 23 0.14 10.17 -12.24
N ASN A 24 1.37 10.43 -12.69
CA ASN A 24 2.39 11.08 -11.87
C ASN A 24 1.89 12.42 -11.30
N GLN A 25 1.11 13.19 -12.08
CA GLN A 25 0.51 14.43 -11.61
C GLN A 25 -0.44 14.18 -10.43
N SER A 26 -1.33 13.19 -10.53
CA SER A 26 -2.24 12.84 -9.43
C SER A 26 -1.51 12.34 -8.18
N MET A 27 -0.43 11.56 -8.35
CA MET A 27 0.43 11.11 -7.25
C MET A 27 1.09 12.30 -6.55
N PHE A 28 1.68 13.20 -7.33
CA PHE A 28 2.39 14.36 -6.80
C PHE A 28 1.46 15.33 -6.09
N SER A 29 0.27 15.59 -6.65
CA SER A 29 -0.75 16.42 -5.99
C SER A 29 -1.22 15.83 -4.66
N LEU A 30 -1.34 14.50 -4.57
CA LEU A 30 -1.69 13.83 -3.32
C LEU A 30 -0.55 13.84 -2.31
N LEU A 31 0.69 13.62 -2.75
CA LEU A 31 1.87 13.73 -1.90
C LEU A 31 2.00 15.13 -1.32
N ALA A 32 1.93 16.18 -2.14
CA ALA A 32 1.98 17.56 -1.68
C ALA A 32 0.88 17.92 -0.66
N LYS A 33 -0.28 17.26 -0.74
CA LYS A 33 -1.39 17.45 0.21
C LYS A 33 -1.19 16.69 1.53
N MET A 34 -0.65 15.48 1.47
CA MET A 34 -0.60 14.54 2.60
C MET A 34 0.76 14.52 3.31
N ASP A 35 1.80 14.96 2.62
CA ASP A 35 3.19 15.09 3.06
C ASP A 35 3.78 16.41 2.52
N PRO A 36 3.35 17.55 3.09
CA PRO A 36 3.74 18.87 2.59
C PRO A 36 5.22 19.20 2.82
N GLN A 37 5.90 18.48 3.72
CA GLN A 37 7.33 18.64 3.97
C GLN A 37 8.18 17.85 2.96
N GLY A 38 7.59 16.90 2.22
CA GLY A 38 8.28 16.12 1.21
C GLY A 38 9.12 14.97 1.77
N GLU A 39 8.93 14.60 3.03
CA GLU A 39 9.74 13.57 3.70
C GLU A 39 9.69 12.22 2.98
N LEU A 40 8.53 11.83 2.44
CA LEU A 40 8.37 10.57 1.71
C LEU A 40 9.12 10.58 0.38
N ILE A 41 9.15 11.73 -0.30
CA ILE A 41 9.87 11.88 -1.56
C ILE A 41 11.37 11.83 -1.29
N ASP A 42 11.84 12.51 -0.25
CA ASP A 42 13.24 12.51 0.16
C ASP A 42 13.70 11.11 0.59
N ASN A 43 12.89 10.41 1.39
CA ASN A 43 13.16 9.02 1.82
C ASN A 43 13.15 8.01 0.66
N CYS A 44 12.60 8.38 -0.50
CA CYS A 44 12.55 7.55 -1.70
C CYS A 44 13.50 8.05 -2.81
N ASP A 45 14.53 8.82 -2.47
CA ASP A 45 15.51 9.38 -3.42
C ASP A 45 14.85 10.14 -4.59
N GLY A 46 13.77 10.88 -4.31
CA GLY A 46 13.02 11.63 -5.31
C GLY A 46 12.04 10.78 -6.15
N ASN A 47 11.91 9.48 -5.89
CA ASN A 47 11.03 8.61 -6.67
C ASN A 47 9.56 8.78 -6.26
N ILE A 48 8.83 9.59 -7.04
CA ILE A 48 7.40 9.89 -6.81
C ILE A 48 6.54 8.63 -6.71
N LYS A 49 6.79 7.60 -7.55
CA LYS A 49 5.99 6.36 -7.54
C LYS A 49 6.21 5.57 -6.25
N ALA A 50 7.45 5.49 -5.79
CA ALA A 50 7.79 4.83 -4.54
C ALA A 50 7.21 5.61 -3.35
N ALA A 51 7.41 6.93 -3.28
CA ALA A 51 6.87 7.79 -2.23
C ALA A 51 5.34 7.70 -2.13
N PHE A 52 4.65 7.76 -3.28
CA PHE A 52 3.20 7.62 -3.33
C PHE A 52 2.75 6.21 -2.90
N ALA A 53 3.46 5.18 -3.33
CA ALA A 53 3.15 3.81 -2.94
C ALA A 53 3.34 3.62 -1.43
N THR A 54 4.38 4.18 -0.82
CA THR A 54 4.62 4.18 0.62
C THR A 54 3.50 4.88 1.36
N LEU A 55 3.09 6.08 0.93
CA LEU A 55 1.95 6.79 1.50
C LEU A 55 0.68 5.93 1.50
N VAL A 56 0.37 5.33 0.34
CA VAL A 56 -0.82 4.47 0.18
C VAL A 56 -0.71 3.23 1.06
N ALA A 57 0.45 2.57 1.09
CA ALA A 57 0.69 1.37 1.88
C ALA A 57 0.57 1.64 3.38
N ASP A 58 1.09 2.77 3.88
CA ASP A 58 0.96 3.17 5.29
C ASP A 58 -0.50 3.32 5.70
N LYS A 59 -1.31 3.97 4.85
CA LYS A 59 -2.75 4.16 5.11
C LYS A 59 -3.51 2.84 5.03
N LEU A 60 -3.18 1.98 4.07
CA LEU A 60 -3.79 0.65 3.93
C LEU A 60 -3.43 -0.25 5.12
N PHE A 61 -2.16 -0.25 5.52
CA PHE A 61 -1.67 -1.01 6.66
C PHE A 61 -2.33 -0.56 7.95
N ALA A 62 -2.43 0.76 8.20
CA ALA A 62 -3.13 1.28 9.36
C ALA A 62 -4.60 0.80 9.43
N ILE A 63 -5.32 0.78 8.30
CA ILE A 63 -6.69 0.25 8.24
C ILE A 63 -6.71 -1.26 8.48
N HIS A 64 -5.79 -2.00 7.84
CA HIS A 64 -5.72 -3.46 7.95
C HIS A 64 -5.46 -3.91 9.38
N HIS A 65 -4.49 -3.26 10.05
CA HIS A 65 -4.06 -3.56 11.41
C HIS A 65 -5.12 -3.15 12.45
N VAL A 66 -5.71 -1.95 12.34
CA VAL A 66 -6.69 -1.44 13.32
C VAL A 66 -7.99 -2.25 13.35
N HIS A 67 -8.37 -2.85 12.23
CA HIS A 67 -9.66 -3.53 12.12
C HIS A 67 -9.55 -5.06 12.16
N GLU A 68 -8.35 -5.63 12.37
CA GLU A 68 -8.09 -7.09 12.39
C GLU A 68 -8.74 -7.81 11.19
N VAL A 69 -8.71 -7.17 10.02
CA VAL A 69 -9.53 -7.57 8.87
C VAL A 69 -8.80 -8.57 8.01
N ASN A 70 -9.26 -9.82 8.04
CA ASN A 70 -8.71 -10.95 7.26
C ASN A 70 -8.94 -10.88 5.73
N SER A 71 -9.40 -9.75 5.16
CA SER A 71 -9.67 -9.65 3.72
C SER A 71 -9.35 -8.29 3.11
N HIS A 72 -8.58 -8.32 2.01
CA HIS A 72 -8.26 -7.15 1.20
C HIS A 72 -9.50 -6.38 0.73
N ALA A 73 -10.62 -7.06 0.47
CA ALA A 73 -11.85 -6.42 -0.01
C ALA A 73 -12.46 -5.48 1.05
N HIS A 74 -12.43 -5.87 2.32
CA HIS A 74 -12.90 -5.02 3.42
C HIS A 74 -11.95 -3.85 3.67
N THR A 75 -10.63 -4.07 3.65
CA THR A 75 -9.63 -2.99 3.74
C THR A 75 -9.85 -1.98 2.61
N ALA A 76 -10.06 -2.43 1.37
CA ALA A 76 -10.32 -1.57 0.22
C ALA A 76 -11.62 -0.75 0.36
N ARG A 77 -12.73 -1.37 0.77
CA ARG A 77 -14.00 -0.66 1.02
C ARG A 77 -13.83 0.44 2.07
N ARG A 78 -13.13 0.12 3.18
CA ARG A 78 -12.90 1.08 4.26
C ARG A 78 -11.98 2.21 3.80
N PHE A 79 -10.92 1.91 3.07
CA PHE A 79 -10.02 2.90 2.49
C PHE A 79 -10.77 3.87 1.59
N ASN A 80 -11.58 3.37 0.65
CA ASN A 80 -12.38 4.20 -0.26
C ASN A 80 -13.38 5.09 0.48
N THR A 81 -13.85 4.66 1.66
CA THR A 81 -14.78 5.44 2.48
C THR A 81 -14.07 6.58 3.22
N ILE A 82 -12.89 6.31 3.80
CA ILE A 82 -12.13 7.26 4.62
C ILE A 82 -11.34 8.24 3.75
N TYR A 83 -10.65 7.73 2.74
CA TYR A 83 -9.70 8.49 1.91
C TYR A 83 -10.29 8.79 0.52
N ARG A 84 -11.42 9.50 0.49
CA ARG A 84 -12.16 9.81 -0.76
C ARG A 84 -11.37 10.60 -1.81
N HIS A 85 -10.27 11.23 -1.42
CA HIS A 85 -9.40 11.98 -2.32
C HIS A 85 -8.33 11.11 -3.00
N PHE A 86 -8.16 9.87 -2.56
CA PHE A 86 -7.22 8.93 -3.16
C PHE A 86 -7.86 8.22 -4.36
N PRO A 87 -7.05 7.66 -5.28
CA PRO A 87 -7.55 6.74 -6.28
C PRO A 87 -8.27 5.56 -5.62
N LEU A 88 -9.34 5.08 -6.26
CA LEU A 88 -10.14 3.99 -5.72
C LEU A 88 -9.29 2.71 -5.59
N VAL A 89 -9.30 2.11 -4.41
CA VAL A 89 -8.75 0.78 -4.19
C VAL A 89 -9.76 -0.24 -4.72
N PHE A 90 -9.29 -1.18 -5.52
CA PHE A 90 -10.08 -2.20 -6.18
C PHE A 90 -10.91 -2.98 -5.17
N THR A 91 -12.20 -3.07 -5.47
CA THR A 91 -13.14 -4.02 -4.86
C THR A 91 -13.74 -4.87 -5.98
N GLU A 92 -14.16 -6.09 -5.67
CA GLU A 92 -14.61 -7.07 -6.68
C GLU A 92 -15.56 -6.46 -7.73
N GLY A 93 -15.27 -6.72 -9.01
CA GLY A 93 -16.09 -6.25 -10.14
C GLY A 93 -15.84 -4.80 -10.59
N MET A 94 -14.95 -4.04 -9.95
CA MET A 94 -14.61 -2.69 -10.39
C MET A 94 -13.72 -2.68 -11.65
N HIS A 95 -14.09 -1.88 -12.65
CA HIS A 95 -13.28 -1.64 -13.85
C HIS A 95 -12.50 -0.33 -13.81
N ASP A 96 -12.80 0.54 -12.84
CA ASP A 96 -12.32 1.91 -12.72
C ASP A 96 -11.35 2.12 -11.55
N TRP A 97 -10.79 1.04 -11.02
CA TRP A 97 -9.86 1.08 -9.89
C TRP A 97 -8.54 1.82 -10.24
N GLY A 98 -8.00 2.50 -9.24
CA GLY A 98 -6.70 3.16 -9.26
C GLY A 98 -5.60 2.33 -8.61
N ILE A 99 -5.92 1.66 -7.51
CA ILE A 99 -4.97 0.89 -6.69
C ILE A 99 -5.53 -0.52 -6.49
N LYS A 100 -4.68 -1.54 -6.47
CA LYS A 100 -5.06 -2.92 -6.13
C LYS A 100 -4.10 -3.47 -5.09
N ILE A 101 -4.67 -4.02 -4.02
CA ILE A 101 -3.93 -4.71 -2.96
C ILE A 101 -3.61 -6.13 -3.46
N ILE A 102 -2.33 -6.46 -3.59
CA ILE A 102 -1.88 -7.82 -3.90
C ILE A 102 -1.61 -8.57 -2.60
N ALA A 103 -0.86 -7.95 -1.67
CA ALA A 103 -0.58 -8.49 -0.35
C ALA A 103 -0.29 -7.36 0.63
N ILE A 104 -0.71 -7.51 1.90
CA ILE A 104 -0.27 -6.69 3.02
C ILE A 104 -0.07 -7.64 4.19
N THR A 105 1.13 -7.67 4.74
CA THR A 105 1.48 -8.55 5.87
C THR A 105 2.25 -7.75 6.91
N ASP A 106 2.04 -8.05 8.18
CA ASP A 106 2.87 -7.50 9.25
C ASP A 106 4.36 -7.89 9.04
N SER A 107 5.27 -7.08 9.56
CA SER A 107 6.71 -7.31 9.56
C SER A 107 7.28 -6.84 10.90
N PRO A 108 8.30 -7.51 11.45
CA PRO A 108 8.87 -8.77 10.96
C PRO A 108 7.95 -9.96 11.25
N THR A 109 7.88 -10.89 10.29
CA THR A 109 7.30 -12.22 10.50
C THR A 109 8.42 -13.21 10.73
N PHE A 110 8.26 -14.09 11.71
CA PHE A 110 9.22 -15.14 12.01
C PHE A 110 8.49 -16.47 12.04
N GLU A 111 9.11 -17.48 11.44
CA GLU A 111 8.65 -18.86 11.49
C GLU A 111 9.71 -19.68 12.22
N PHE A 112 9.28 -20.43 13.23
CA PHE A 112 10.15 -21.41 13.88
C PHE A 112 10.05 -22.71 13.08
N VAL A 113 11.12 -23.06 12.38
CA VAL A 113 11.25 -24.38 11.75
C VAL A 113 11.89 -25.31 12.79
N ALA A 114 11.13 -26.30 13.26
CA ALA A 114 11.69 -27.36 14.09
C ALA A 114 12.72 -28.14 13.26
N GLN A 115 13.97 -28.19 13.72
CA GLN A 115 14.94 -29.12 13.15
C GLN A 115 14.74 -30.49 13.79
N GLU A 116 14.50 -31.51 12.98
CA GLU A 116 14.57 -32.90 13.46
C GLU A 116 15.99 -33.18 13.93
N GLU A 117 16.12 -33.75 15.14
CA GLU A 117 17.40 -34.22 15.66
C GLU A 117 17.98 -35.21 14.66
N ILE A 118 19.17 -34.91 14.13
CA ILE A 118 19.94 -35.88 13.35
C ILE A 118 20.36 -36.98 14.33
N ALA A 119 19.64 -38.10 14.28
CA ALA A 119 19.90 -39.31 15.04
C ALA A 119 21.25 -39.94 14.69
#